data_AF-A0A9E4K4C0-F1
#
_entry.id   AF-A0A9E4K4C0-F1
#
_cell.length_a   1.000
_cell.length_b   1.000
_cell.length_c   1.000
_cell.angle_alpha   90.00
_cell.angle_beta   90.00
_cell.angle_gamma   90.00
#
_symmetry.space_group_name_H-M   'P 1'
#
loop_
_entity.id
_entity.type
_entity.pdbx_description
1 polymer ?
#
loop_
_entity_poly.entity_id
_entity_poly.type
_entity_poly.pdbx_seq_one_letter_code
_entity_poly.pdbx_strand_id
1 'polypeptide(L)'
;MDIHNKPIQERIDWLFNHANNHSCDYSNPENWLARTRYLAEHPTAIAVLKCMDGRINIPIATNTPKGIIQPFRNLGGMFDLGWPHLGEVLASYVQNIISEGRHTMILITYHFSKGDPQRGCAGFNYDTEAAKAHTYEIKRQVEAVFGGGHQTVYPIVCGFETDEDALILHGSNGELLNMAEIKSFERDTLRPRLEALYPDMSQQMRDDLLPLIAGNLDHIEAARQKERELDIVHREWMICIGRGFDFLHMPNIALIIGPYSPSLADPIHKAAGIIESNMQAGRIPDDGFLLFASVPFQDVGVDQARAKMKSNFLCEFAAKEIRQSNPQLAEKMHVKSAVLNWQSRALEILNEEH
;
A
#
# COMPACT_ATOMS: atom_id res chain seq x y z
N MET A 1 5.79 -20.30 -9.57
CA MET A 1 7.09 -20.18 -10.27
C MET A 1 8.01 -19.48 -9.29
N ASP A 2 9.12 -20.10 -8.90
CA ASP A 2 10.05 -19.52 -7.93
C ASP A 2 10.89 -18.44 -8.60
N ILE A 3 10.35 -17.21 -8.62
CA ILE A 3 11.03 -16.06 -9.23
C ILE A 3 12.20 -15.57 -8.39
N HIS A 4 12.22 -15.84 -7.09
CA HIS A 4 13.22 -15.28 -6.17
C HIS A 4 14.64 -15.78 -6.47
N ASN A 5 14.76 -17.01 -6.95
CA ASN A 5 16.05 -17.66 -7.23
C ASN A 5 16.53 -17.52 -8.69
N LYS A 6 15.81 -16.76 -9.51
CA LYS A 6 16.18 -16.52 -10.91
C LYS A 6 17.30 -15.47 -11.02
N PRO A 7 18.11 -15.50 -12.08
CA PRO A 7 19.05 -14.42 -12.38
C PRO A 7 18.37 -13.05 -12.38
N ILE A 8 19.05 -12.00 -11.89
CA ILE A 8 18.49 -10.65 -11.75
C ILE A 8 17.82 -10.13 -13.03
N GLN A 9 18.39 -10.40 -14.21
CA GLN A 9 17.78 -9.99 -15.48
C GLN A 9 16.45 -10.71 -15.76
N GLU A 10 16.35 -12.02 -15.51
CA GLU A 10 15.08 -12.77 -15.65
C GLU A 10 14.03 -12.24 -14.67
N ARG A 11 14.45 -11.84 -13.46
CA ARG A 11 13.55 -11.24 -12.45
C ARG A 11 13.00 -9.88 -12.91
N ILE A 12 13.86 -9.04 -13.48
CA ILE A 12 13.48 -7.73 -14.05
C ILE A 12 12.56 -7.90 -15.26
N ASP A 13 12.87 -8.82 -16.17
CA ASP A 13 12.04 -9.06 -17.36
C ASP A 13 10.66 -9.60 -16.97
N TRP A 14 10.62 -10.52 -16.00
CA TRP A 14 9.37 -11.00 -15.43
C TRP A 14 8.54 -9.86 -14.81
N LEU A 15 9.18 -8.93 -14.08
CA LEU A 15 8.49 -7.78 -13.47
C LEU A 15 7.77 -6.94 -14.50
N PHE A 16 8.46 -6.58 -15.59
CA PHE A 16 7.87 -5.72 -16.62
C PHE A 16 6.81 -6.44 -17.44
N ASN A 17 6.97 -7.74 -17.68
CA ASN A 17 5.90 -8.58 -18.24
C ASN A 17 4.68 -8.63 -17.31
N HIS A 18 4.90 -8.75 -15.99
CA HIS A 18 3.83 -8.71 -15.00
C HIS A 18 3.10 -7.37 -15.00
N ALA A 19 3.83 -6.25 -15.07
CA ALA A 19 3.25 -4.92 -15.16
C ALA A 19 2.41 -4.74 -16.44
N ASN A 20 2.90 -5.25 -17.57
CA ASN A 20 2.18 -5.21 -18.84
C ASN A 20 0.89 -6.04 -18.79
N ASN A 21 0.96 -7.28 -18.30
CA ASN A 21 -0.21 -8.13 -18.13
C ASN A 21 -1.24 -7.48 -17.19
N HIS A 22 -0.77 -6.87 -16.09
CA HIS A 22 -1.64 -6.12 -15.20
C HIS A 22 -2.35 -4.96 -15.90
N SER A 23 -1.65 -4.18 -16.73
CA SER A 23 -2.26 -3.09 -17.50
C SER A 23 -3.31 -3.60 -18.49
N CYS A 24 -3.02 -4.70 -19.19
CA CYS A 24 -3.95 -5.33 -20.13
C CYS A 24 -5.22 -5.81 -19.41
N ASP A 25 -5.07 -6.52 -18.29
CA ASP A 25 -6.18 -6.99 -17.49
C ASP A 25 -6.99 -5.81 -16.91
N TYR A 26 -6.30 -4.79 -16.38
CA TYR A 26 -6.95 -3.63 -15.77
C TYR A 26 -7.78 -2.83 -16.77
N SER A 27 -7.26 -2.67 -17.99
CA SER A 27 -7.88 -1.91 -19.07
C SER A 27 -8.84 -2.74 -19.92
N ASN A 28 -8.91 -4.06 -19.72
CA ASN A 28 -9.86 -4.92 -20.42
C ASN A 28 -11.29 -4.39 -20.25
N PRO A 29 -12.12 -4.33 -21.32
CA PRO A 29 -13.48 -3.79 -21.26
C PRO A 29 -14.35 -4.40 -20.15
N GLU A 30 -14.27 -5.71 -19.91
CA GLU A 30 -15.06 -6.38 -18.87
C GLU A 30 -14.65 -5.93 -17.47
N ASN A 31 -13.35 -5.92 -17.19
CA ASN A 31 -12.80 -5.47 -15.91
C ASN A 31 -13.03 -3.97 -15.68
N TRP A 32 -12.95 -3.17 -16.75
CA TRP A 32 -13.24 -1.75 -16.70
C TRP A 32 -14.71 -1.47 -16.38
N LEU A 33 -15.64 -2.15 -17.05
CA LEU A 33 -17.08 -2.02 -16.78
C LEU A 33 -17.45 -2.53 -15.39
N ALA A 34 -16.90 -3.67 -14.96
CA ALA A 34 -17.14 -4.23 -13.63
C ALA A 34 -16.68 -3.27 -12.53
N ARG A 35 -15.48 -2.69 -12.67
CA ARG A 35 -14.96 -1.68 -11.74
C ARG A 35 -15.79 -0.40 -11.74
N THR A 36 -16.21 0.07 -12.91
CA THR A 36 -17.06 1.26 -13.04
C THR A 36 -18.40 1.05 -12.35
N ARG A 37 -19.02 -0.13 -12.56
CA ARG A 37 -20.24 -0.53 -11.87
C ARG A 37 -20.05 -0.59 -10.35
N TYR A 38 -18.97 -1.22 -9.89
CA TYR A 38 -18.65 -1.29 -8.45
C TYR A 38 -18.56 0.12 -7.85
N LEU A 39 -17.86 1.05 -8.49
CA LEU A 39 -17.72 2.43 -7.99
C LEU A 39 -19.03 3.21 -8.02
N ALA A 40 -19.98 2.84 -8.88
CA ALA A 40 -21.32 3.43 -8.89
C ALA A 40 -22.22 2.86 -7.78
N GLU A 41 -22.10 1.56 -7.49
CA GLU A 41 -22.81 0.88 -6.39
C GLU A 41 -22.23 1.25 -5.02
N HIS A 42 -20.92 1.52 -4.96
CA HIS A 42 -20.16 1.88 -3.76
C HIS A 42 -19.41 3.21 -3.95
N PRO A 43 -20.11 4.35 -3.89
CA PRO A 43 -19.56 5.64 -4.25
C PRO A 43 -18.52 6.18 -3.26
N THR A 44 -18.45 5.70 -2.03
CA THR A 44 -17.44 6.17 -1.06
C THR A 44 -16.03 5.78 -1.51
N ALA A 45 -15.17 6.78 -1.72
CA ALA A 45 -13.78 6.54 -2.06
C ALA A 45 -13.00 6.02 -0.85
N ILE A 46 -12.08 5.08 -1.06
CA ILE A 46 -11.30 4.46 0.01
C ILE A 46 -9.82 4.80 -0.19
N ALA A 47 -9.27 5.61 0.71
CA ALA A 47 -7.83 5.81 0.84
C ALA A 47 -7.27 4.94 1.97
N VAL A 48 -6.08 4.39 1.78
CA VAL A 48 -5.37 3.62 2.80
C VAL A 48 -3.99 4.21 3.03
N LEU A 49 -3.73 4.67 4.25
CA LEU A 49 -2.41 5.03 4.73
C LEU A 49 -1.79 3.79 5.38
N LYS A 50 -0.71 3.25 4.78
CA LYS A 50 -0.09 1.99 5.23
C LYS A 50 1.43 1.97 5.18
N CYS A 51 2.00 0.95 5.82
CA CYS A 51 3.43 0.66 5.75
C CYS A 51 3.89 0.30 4.33
N MET A 52 5.18 0.47 4.07
CA MET A 52 5.84 -0.05 2.87
C MET A 52 5.94 -1.59 2.83
N ASP A 53 5.73 -2.24 3.98
CA ASP A 53 5.75 -3.69 4.12
C ASP A 53 4.83 -4.37 3.10
N GLY A 54 5.40 -5.31 2.33
CA GLY A 54 4.72 -6.01 1.24
C GLY A 54 3.53 -6.86 1.69
N ARG A 55 3.50 -7.26 2.97
CA ARG A 55 2.44 -8.11 3.55
C ARG A 55 1.13 -7.35 3.75
N ILE A 56 1.18 -6.02 3.93
CA ILE A 56 -0.03 -5.21 4.14
C ILE A 56 -0.71 -4.91 2.81
N ASN A 57 -1.37 -5.92 2.26
CA ASN A 57 -2.04 -5.83 0.97
C ASN A 57 -3.56 -5.83 1.13
N ILE A 58 -4.11 -4.68 1.56
CA ILE A 58 -5.55 -4.52 1.83
C ILE A 58 -6.42 -5.07 0.69
N PRO A 59 -6.25 -4.71 -0.60
CA PRO A 59 -7.09 -5.27 -1.66
C PRO A 59 -7.14 -6.80 -1.71
N ILE A 60 -6.01 -7.48 -1.47
CA ILE A 60 -5.97 -8.95 -1.41
C ILE A 60 -6.67 -9.42 -0.14
N ALA A 61 -6.29 -8.86 1.01
CA ALA A 61 -6.82 -9.24 2.32
C ALA A 61 -8.34 -9.05 2.41
N THR A 62 -8.93 -8.19 1.57
CA THR A 62 -10.36 -7.88 1.57
C THR A 62 -11.08 -8.36 0.31
N ASN A 63 -10.43 -9.20 -0.52
CA ASN A 63 -10.95 -9.65 -1.82
C ASN A 63 -11.51 -8.50 -2.68
N THR A 64 -10.93 -7.30 -2.55
CA THR A 64 -11.42 -6.11 -3.22
C THR A 64 -10.78 -5.96 -4.59
N PRO A 65 -11.57 -5.68 -5.65
CA PRO A 65 -11.03 -5.51 -6.99
C PRO A 65 -9.92 -4.45 -7.04
N LYS A 66 -8.92 -4.69 -7.90
CA LYS A 66 -7.82 -3.74 -8.12
C LYS A 66 -8.37 -2.41 -8.66
N GLY A 67 -7.82 -1.31 -8.16
CA GLY A 67 -8.20 0.06 -8.56
C GLY A 67 -9.36 0.66 -7.77
N ILE A 68 -9.94 -0.05 -6.80
CA ILE A 68 -10.96 0.50 -5.88
C ILE A 68 -10.29 1.29 -4.73
N ILE A 69 -9.23 0.73 -4.16
CA ILE A 69 -8.54 1.32 -3.01
C ILE A 69 -7.37 2.17 -3.49
N GLN A 70 -7.27 3.40 -3.00
CA GLN A 70 -6.13 4.30 -3.20
C GLN A 70 -5.08 4.09 -2.09
N PRO A 71 -3.93 3.46 -2.36
CA PRO A 71 -2.88 3.32 -1.35
C PRO A 71 -1.98 4.55 -1.25
N PHE A 72 -1.54 4.83 -0.03
CA PHE A 72 -0.41 5.68 0.34
C PHE A 72 0.53 4.83 1.19
N ARG A 73 1.80 4.77 0.83
CA ARG A 73 2.79 3.91 1.49
C ARG A 73 3.93 4.76 2.05
N ASN A 74 4.22 4.60 3.33
CA ASN A 74 5.44 5.15 3.93
C ASN A 74 6.05 4.12 4.91
N LEU A 75 7.32 4.28 5.27
CA LEU A 75 7.95 3.43 6.27
C LEU A 75 7.12 3.45 7.56
N GLY A 76 6.83 2.27 8.10
CA GLY A 76 6.01 2.10 9.31
C GLY A 76 4.55 2.52 9.19
N GLY A 77 4.11 3.06 8.05
CA GLY A 77 2.87 3.82 8.00
C GLY A 77 2.98 5.15 8.76
N MET A 78 4.20 5.67 8.92
CA MET A 78 4.43 6.97 9.54
C MET A 78 4.00 8.06 8.57
N PHE A 79 2.96 8.81 8.89
CA PHE A 79 2.48 9.91 8.07
C PHE A 79 2.33 11.15 8.94
N ASP A 80 2.54 12.31 8.33
CA ASP A 80 2.31 13.60 8.97
C ASP A 80 1.69 14.53 7.94
N LEU A 81 0.43 14.91 8.14
CA LEU A 81 -0.32 15.76 7.21
C LEU A 81 0.23 17.19 7.18
N GLY A 82 1.05 17.59 8.16
CA GLY A 82 1.82 18.82 8.14
C GLY A 82 3.00 18.78 7.16
N TRP A 83 3.40 17.61 6.67
CA TRP A 83 4.43 17.50 5.64
C TRP A 83 3.91 18.04 4.30
N PRO A 84 4.55 19.08 3.70
CA PRO A 84 3.97 19.78 2.57
C PRO A 84 3.58 18.88 1.41
N HIS A 85 4.42 17.91 1.01
CA HIS A 85 4.05 17.08 -0.13
C HIS A 85 2.89 16.11 0.17
N LEU A 86 2.88 15.48 1.34
CA LEU A 86 1.80 14.55 1.70
C LEU A 86 0.48 15.29 1.89
N GLY A 87 0.51 16.38 2.66
CA GLY A 87 -0.66 17.21 2.95
C GLY A 87 -1.34 17.67 1.66
N GLU A 88 -0.58 18.23 0.72
CA GLU A 88 -1.11 18.68 -0.57
C GLU A 88 -1.68 17.54 -1.42
N VAL A 89 -1.01 16.38 -1.47
CA VAL A 89 -1.49 15.24 -2.26
C VAL A 89 -2.77 14.66 -1.67
N LEU A 90 -2.84 14.50 -0.35
CA LEU A 90 -4.02 13.95 0.31
C LEU A 90 -5.19 14.95 0.26
N ALA A 91 -4.93 16.23 0.49
CA ALA A 91 -5.93 17.29 0.38
C ALA A 91 -6.49 17.38 -1.05
N SER A 92 -5.62 17.37 -2.07
CA SER A 92 -6.06 17.38 -3.48
C SER A 92 -6.87 16.13 -3.82
N TYR A 93 -6.47 14.94 -3.35
CA TYR A 93 -7.23 13.71 -3.54
C TYR A 93 -8.63 13.82 -2.95
N VAL A 94 -8.74 14.24 -1.68
CA VAL A 94 -10.03 14.41 -0.99
C VAL A 94 -10.89 15.46 -1.68
N GLN A 95 -10.32 16.61 -2.05
CA GLN A 95 -11.05 17.68 -2.74
C GLN A 95 -11.63 17.22 -4.08
N ASN A 96 -10.85 16.46 -4.87
CA ASN A 96 -11.33 15.92 -6.14
C ASN A 96 -12.54 14.99 -5.92
N ILE A 97 -12.47 14.07 -4.96
CA ILE A 97 -13.59 13.16 -4.64
C ILE A 97 -14.83 13.93 -4.18
N ILE A 98 -14.65 14.93 -3.30
CA ILE A 98 -15.78 15.73 -2.79
C ILE A 98 -16.41 16.57 -3.91
N SER A 99 -15.60 17.07 -4.86
CA SER A 99 -16.11 17.83 -6.01
C SER A 99 -17.04 16.99 -6.92
N GLU A 100 -16.91 15.66 -6.88
CA GLU A 100 -17.82 14.71 -7.54
C GLU A 100 -19.09 14.41 -6.72
N GLY A 101 -19.25 15.04 -5.54
CA GLY A 101 -20.36 14.78 -4.61
C GLY A 101 -20.22 13.48 -3.82
N ARG A 102 -19.00 12.93 -3.73
CA ARG A 102 -18.73 11.65 -3.08
C ARG A 102 -18.09 11.82 -1.70
N HIS A 103 -18.19 10.75 -0.92
CA HIS A 103 -17.57 10.64 0.39
C HIS A 103 -16.17 10.02 0.32
N THR A 104 -15.35 10.23 1.36
CA THR A 104 -14.04 9.56 1.50
C THR A 104 -13.92 8.86 2.85
N MET A 105 -13.54 7.59 2.84
CA MET A 105 -13.03 6.87 4.00
C MET A 105 -11.51 6.78 3.93
N ILE A 106 -10.83 7.07 5.04
CA ILE A 106 -9.38 6.98 5.14
C ILE A 106 -9.04 5.91 6.19
N LEU A 107 -8.59 4.74 5.75
CA LEU A 107 -8.08 3.70 6.63
C LEU A 107 -6.64 4.01 6.98
N ILE A 108 -6.38 4.22 8.27
CA ILE A 108 -5.08 4.58 8.84
C ILE A 108 -4.55 3.34 9.54
N THR A 109 -3.57 2.69 8.94
CA THR A 109 -3.19 1.33 9.32
C THR A 109 -1.92 1.26 10.14
N TYR A 110 -1.94 0.43 11.19
CA TYR A 110 -0.75 -0.14 11.81
C TYR A 110 -0.76 -1.66 11.58
N HIS A 111 0.38 -2.33 11.76
CA HIS A 111 0.44 -3.77 11.60
C HIS A 111 1.31 -4.44 12.65
N PHE A 112 1.00 -5.71 12.92
CA PHE A 112 1.72 -6.56 13.86
C PHE A 112 1.56 -8.03 13.45
N SER A 113 2.39 -8.89 14.02
CA SER A 113 2.24 -10.35 13.91
C SER A 113 1.85 -10.89 15.27
N LYS A 114 0.77 -11.67 15.32
CA LYS A 114 0.28 -12.29 16.56
C LYS A 114 1.20 -13.40 17.05
N GLY A 115 1.77 -14.18 16.15
CA GLY A 115 2.60 -15.35 16.47
C GLY A 115 4.04 -15.01 16.85
N ASP A 116 4.59 -13.89 16.38
CA ASP A 116 5.93 -13.42 16.77
C ASP A 116 6.04 -11.89 16.64
N PRO A 117 6.18 -11.16 17.77
CA PRO A 117 6.36 -9.71 17.75
C PRO A 117 7.50 -9.23 16.84
N GLN A 118 8.58 -10.01 16.69
CA GLN A 118 9.72 -9.65 15.83
C GLN A 118 9.37 -9.68 14.34
N ARG A 119 8.21 -10.21 13.96
CA ARG A 119 7.66 -10.12 12.60
C ARG A 119 6.72 -8.93 12.42
N GLY A 120 6.55 -8.09 13.45
CA GLY A 120 5.75 -6.88 13.41
C GLY A 120 6.40 -5.74 12.63
N CYS A 121 5.98 -4.50 12.91
CA CYS A 121 6.46 -3.34 12.19
C CYS A 121 7.90 -2.95 12.55
N ALA A 122 8.87 -3.25 11.68
CA ALA A 122 10.25 -2.80 11.85
C ALA A 122 10.38 -1.27 11.88
N GLY A 123 9.48 -0.54 11.23
CA GLY A 123 9.46 0.93 11.26
C GLY A 123 9.24 1.54 12.66
N PHE A 124 8.61 0.77 13.55
CA PHE A 124 8.39 1.11 14.97
C PHE A 124 9.21 0.21 15.92
N ASN A 125 10.29 -0.41 15.44
CA ASN A 125 11.10 -1.34 16.23
C ASN A 125 10.26 -2.45 16.89
N TYR A 126 9.25 -2.96 16.17
CA TYR A 126 8.34 -4.02 16.63
C TYR A 126 7.42 -3.61 17.79
N ASP A 127 7.39 -2.32 18.16
CA ASP A 127 6.47 -1.78 19.16
C ASP A 127 5.08 -1.53 18.53
N THR A 128 4.18 -2.48 18.77
CA THR A 128 2.80 -2.42 18.26
C THR A 128 2.00 -1.26 18.86
N GLU A 129 2.22 -0.95 20.14
CA GLU A 129 1.48 0.13 20.80
C GLU A 129 1.98 1.50 20.33
N ALA A 130 3.28 1.67 20.07
CA ALA A 130 3.80 2.88 19.44
C ALA A 130 3.23 3.08 18.03
N ALA A 131 3.19 2.02 17.21
CA ALA A 131 2.62 2.08 15.87
C ALA A 131 1.13 2.45 15.90
N LYS A 132 0.37 1.84 16.81
CA LYS A 132 -1.05 2.13 17.04
C LYS A 132 -1.28 3.54 17.59
N ALA A 133 -0.46 4.01 18.53
CA ALA A 133 -0.56 5.38 19.05
C ALA A 133 -0.38 6.41 17.93
N HIS A 134 0.53 6.13 16.99
CA HIS A 134 0.78 7.00 15.83
C HIS A 134 -0.42 7.04 14.86
N THR A 135 -1.15 5.94 14.65
CA THR A 135 -2.34 5.98 13.78
C THR A 135 -3.47 6.83 14.38
N TYR A 136 -3.61 6.86 15.71
CA TYR A 136 -4.51 7.79 16.38
C TYR A 136 -4.07 9.26 16.25
N GLU A 137 -2.78 9.54 16.18
CA GLU A 137 -2.28 10.89 15.88
C GLU A 137 -2.64 11.31 14.45
N ILE A 138 -2.42 10.43 13.47
CA ILE A 138 -2.82 10.71 12.08
C ILE A 138 -4.33 10.92 11.99
N LYS A 139 -5.15 10.14 12.73
CA LYS A 139 -6.61 10.35 12.80
C LYS A 139 -6.95 11.78 13.26
N ARG A 140 -6.32 12.26 14.33
CA ARG A 140 -6.51 13.64 14.81
C ARG A 140 -6.12 14.68 13.76
N GLN A 141 -5.05 14.45 13.01
CA GLN A 141 -4.64 15.34 11.92
C GLN A 141 -5.67 15.35 10.78
N VAL A 142 -6.21 14.19 10.40
CA VAL A 142 -7.29 14.10 9.40
C VAL A 142 -8.53 14.87 9.88
N GLU A 143 -8.93 14.70 11.14
CA GLU A 143 -10.07 15.44 11.72
C GLU A 143 -9.81 16.94 11.80
N ALA A 144 -8.58 17.37 12.08
CA ALA A 144 -8.19 18.78 12.12
C ALA A 144 -8.22 19.44 10.72
N VAL A 145 -7.86 18.70 9.68
CA VAL A 145 -7.82 19.20 8.29
C VAL A 145 -9.17 19.12 7.60
N PHE A 146 -9.90 18.01 7.77
CA PHE A 146 -11.13 17.72 7.02
C PHE A 146 -12.42 17.79 7.86
N GLY A 147 -12.29 18.08 9.16
CA GLY A 147 -13.39 18.26 10.10
C GLY A 147 -13.77 16.99 10.88
N GLY A 148 -14.05 17.16 12.17
CA GLY A 148 -14.49 16.07 13.07
C GLY A 148 -15.98 15.73 13.02
N GLY A 149 -16.72 16.26 12.05
CA GLY A 149 -18.16 15.97 11.88
C GLY A 149 -18.45 14.65 11.15
N HIS A 150 -17.42 14.03 10.55
CA HIS A 150 -17.45 12.70 9.93
C HIS A 150 -18.48 12.48 8.79
N GLN A 151 -19.14 13.55 8.33
CA GLN A 151 -20.14 13.46 7.26
C GLN A 151 -19.51 13.22 5.89
N THR A 152 -18.37 13.86 5.62
CA THR A 152 -17.76 13.85 4.27
C THR A 152 -16.48 13.03 4.21
N VAL A 153 -15.62 13.16 5.23
CA VAL A 153 -14.38 12.41 5.37
C VAL A 153 -14.43 11.66 6.69
N TYR A 154 -14.18 10.35 6.64
CA TYR A 154 -14.22 9.48 7.81
C TYR A 154 -12.86 8.78 8.03
N PRO A 155 -12.05 9.16 9.03
CA PRO A 155 -10.83 8.45 9.40
C PRO A 155 -11.12 7.22 10.26
N ILE A 156 -10.67 6.06 9.77
CA ILE A 156 -10.76 4.76 10.43
C ILE A 156 -9.36 4.34 10.89
N VAL A 157 -9.14 4.23 12.20
CA VAL A 157 -7.94 3.54 12.70
C VAL A 157 -8.16 2.03 12.52
N CYS A 158 -7.18 1.38 11.89
CA CYS A 158 -7.28 -0.02 11.49
C CYS A 158 -5.99 -0.77 11.83
N GLY A 159 -6.08 -1.82 12.65
CA GLY A 159 -5.01 -2.78 12.84
C GLY A 159 -5.00 -3.81 11.70
N PHE A 160 -3.82 -4.23 11.28
CA PHE A 160 -3.62 -5.32 10.33
C PHE A 160 -2.77 -6.41 11.00
N GLU A 161 -3.37 -7.54 11.33
CA GLU A 161 -2.68 -8.72 11.86
C GLU A 161 -2.15 -9.54 10.67
N THR A 162 -0.82 -9.67 10.57
CA THR A 162 -0.16 -10.19 9.36
C THR A 162 -0.15 -11.71 9.23
N ASP A 163 -0.49 -12.47 10.28
CA ASP A 163 -0.44 -13.92 10.23
C ASP A 163 -1.70 -14.49 9.54
N GLU A 164 -2.87 -13.92 9.85
CA GLU A 164 -4.16 -14.27 9.25
C GLU A 164 -4.66 -13.24 8.22
N ASP A 165 -3.90 -12.17 7.96
CA ASP A 165 -4.30 -11.01 7.16
C ASP A 165 -5.61 -10.36 7.69
N ALA A 166 -5.78 -10.33 9.00
CA ALA A 166 -7.03 -9.91 9.63
C ALA A 166 -7.05 -8.40 9.93
N LEU A 167 -8.18 -7.75 9.60
CA LEU A 167 -8.43 -6.37 9.96
C LEU A 167 -8.98 -6.24 11.38
N ILE A 168 -8.55 -5.20 12.09
CA ILE A 168 -9.09 -4.78 13.39
C ILE A 168 -9.57 -3.35 13.25
N LEU A 169 -10.89 -3.14 13.27
CA LEU A 169 -11.48 -1.82 13.15
C LEU A 169 -11.69 -1.17 14.51
N HIS A 170 -11.31 0.09 14.67
CA HIS A 170 -11.41 0.83 15.93
C HIS A 170 -12.60 1.78 15.92
N GLY A 171 -13.54 1.59 16.83
CA GLY A 171 -14.70 2.45 17.05
C GLY A 171 -14.36 3.72 17.84
N SER A 172 -15.38 4.58 18.01
CA SER A 172 -15.26 5.86 18.71
C SER A 172 -15.13 5.73 20.24
N ASN A 173 -15.65 4.63 20.82
CA ASN A 173 -15.68 4.40 22.27
C ASN A 173 -14.66 3.37 22.76
N GLY A 174 -13.58 3.14 22.00
CA GLY A 174 -12.56 2.12 22.32
C GLY A 174 -12.99 0.69 21.99
N GLU A 175 -14.18 0.50 21.42
CA GLU A 175 -14.65 -0.77 20.87
C GLU A 175 -13.77 -1.19 19.68
N LEU A 176 -13.55 -2.50 19.56
CA LEU A 176 -12.79 -3.09 18.46
C LEU A 176 -13.64 -4.15 17.77
N LEU A 177 -13.61 -4.16 16.43
CA LEU A 177 -14.10 -5.26 15.63
C LEU A 177 -12.91 -5.99 15.02
N ASN A 178 -12.51 -7.10 15.65
CA ASN A 178 -11.44 -7.97 15.17
C ASN A 178 -12.01 -9.04 14.23
N MET A 179 -11.66 -8.96 12.95
CA MET A 179 -12.19 -9.88 11.94
C MET A 179 -11.71 -11.32 12.10
N ALA A 180 -10.58 -11.55 12.77
CA ALA A 180 -10.11 -12.90 13.08
C ALA A 180 -11.09 -13.66 14.01
N GLU A 181 -11.87 -12.95 14.82
CA GLU A 181 -12.77 -13.53 15.82
C GLU A 181 -14.15 -13.87 15.24
N ILE A 182 -14.52 -13.25 14.11
CA ILE A 182 -15.81 -13.46 13.46
C ILE A 182 -15.80 -14.77 12.68
N LYS A 183 -16.88 -15.55 12.79
CA LYS A 183 -17.08 -16.78 12.00
C LYS A 183 -17.91 -16.51 10.75
N SER A 184 -17.73 -17.34 9.72
CA SER A 184 -18.42 -17.19 8.43
C SER A 184 -19.95 -17.21 8.55
N PHE A 185 -20.51 -18.00 9.48
CA PHE A 185 -21.95 -18.01 9.76
C PHE A 185 -22.46 -16.75 10.47
N GLU A 186 -21.57 -15.90 11.01
CA GLU A 186 -21.92 -14.63 11.64
C GLU A 186 -21.89 -13.45 10.66
N ARG A 187 -21.73 -13.69 9.35
CA ARG A 187 -21.62 -12.65 8.32
C ARG A 187 -22.76 -11.64 8.35
N ASP A 188 -23.99 -12.09 8.61
CA ASP A 188 -25.16 -11.22 8.68
C ASP A 188 -25.13 -10.26 9.90
N THR A 189 -24.28 -10.54 10.89
CA THR A 189 -24.05 -9.66 12.05
C THR A 189 -23.09 -8.51 11.76
N LEU A 190 -22.40 -8.50 10.61
CA LEU A 190 -21.42 -7.46 10.30
C LEU A 190 -22.06 -6.07 10.18
N ARG A 191 -23.23 -5.98 9.53
CA ARG A 191 -23.97 -4.71 9.39
C ARG A 191 -24.33 -4.08 10.76
N PRO A 192 -25.05 -4.77 11.67
CA PRO A 192 -25.36 -4.19 12.98
C PRO A 192 -24.10 -3.91 13.83
N ARG A 193 -23.02 -4.70 13.67
CA ARG A 193 -21.73 -4.40 14.32
C ARG A 193 -21.10 -3.10 13.81
N LEU A 194 -21.13 -2.84 12.51
CA LEU A 194 -20.63 -1.58 11.93
C LEU A 194 -21.48 -0.37 12.35
N GLU A 195 -22.79 -0.53 12.46
CA GLU A 195 -23.70 0.51 12.99
C GLU A 195 -23.39 0.87 14.44
N ALA A 196 -23.13 -0.13 15.28
CA ALA A 196 -22.73 0.08 16.67
C ALA A 196 -21.33 0.71 16.78
N LEU A 197 -20.37 0.23 15.98
CA LEU A 197 -18.97 0.67 16.00
C LEU A 197 -18.82 2.12 15.51
N TYR A 198 -19.64 2.52 14.54
CA TYR A 198 -19.60 3.83 13.86
C TYR A 198 -20.98 4.50 13.80
N PRO A 199 -21.52 4.95 14.94
CA PRO A 199 -22.85 5.55 15.01
C PRO A 199 -22.95 6.90 14.28
N ASP A 200 -21.82 7.60 14.15
CA ASP A 200 -21.67 8.91 13.50
C ASP A 200 -21.25 8.82 12.02
N MET A 201 -20.99 7.61 11.51
CA MET A 201 -20.78 7.36 10.08
C MET A 201 -22.11 7.42 9.33
N SER A 202 -22.12 7.91 8.09
CA SER A 202 -23.33 7.86 7.26
C SER A 202 -23.70 6.41 6.91
N GLN A 203 -24.99 6.15 6.64
CA GLN A 203 -25.44 4.83 6.20
C GLN A 203 -24.73 4.39 4.92
N GLN A 204 -24.57 5.30 3.94
CA GLN A 204 -23.87 5.02 2.69
C GLN A 204 -22.42 4.59 2.91
N MET A 205 -21.66 5.28 3.76
CA MET A 205 -20.28 4.90 4.06
C MET A 205 -20.21 3.52 4.74
N ARG A 206 -21.14 3.21 5.65
CA ARG A 206 -21.22 1.87 6.27
C ARG A 206 -21.55 0.78 5.25
N ASP A 207 -22.48 1.07 4.34
CA ASP A 207 -22.85 0.17 3.24
C ASP A 207 -21.66 -0.07 2.29
N ASP A 208 -20.82 0.94 2.05
CA ASP A 208 -19.63 0.84 1.21
C ASP A 208 -18.45 0.18 1.93
N LEU A 209 -18.40 0.26 3.25
CA LEU A 209 -17.41 -0.45 4.09
C LEU A 209 -17.73 -1.94 4.22
N LEU A 210 -19.01 -2.31 4.22
CA LEU A 210 -19.45 -3.69 4.45
C LEU A 210 -18.82 -4.71 3.48
N PRO A 211 -18.76 -4.49 2.15
CA PRO A 211 -18.08 -5.40 1.22
C PRO A 211 -16.61 -5.63 1.55
N LEU A 212 -15.90 -4.60 2.03
CA LEU A 212 -14.49 -4.69 2.41
C LEU A 212 -14.31 -5.68 3.58
N ILE A 213 -15.18 -5.57 4.57
CA ILE A 213 -15.12 -6.36 5.80
C ILE A 213 -15.63 -7.78 5.58
N ALA A 214 -16.70 -7.94 4.80
CA ALA A 214 -17.16 -9.26 4.36
C ALA A 214 -16.08 -9.98 3.54
N GLY A 215 -15.40 -9.28 2.63
CA GLY A 215 -14.31 -9.85 1.86
C GLY A 215 -13.11 -10.25 2.71
N ASN A 216 -12.84 -9.54 3.82
CA ASN A 216 -11.79 -9.93 4.78
C ASN A 216 -12.16 -11.19 5.57
N LEU A 217 -13.42 -11.33 5.97
CA LEU A 217 -13.92 -12.56 6.58
C LEU A 217 -13.71 -13.77 5.65
N ASP A 218 -14.10 -13.62 4.37
CA ASP A 218 -13.95 -14.67 3.36
C ASP A 218 -12.46 -15.02 3.11
N HIS A 219 -11.57 -14.02 3.10
CA HIS A 219 -10.12 -14.21 2.95
C HIS A 219 -9.50 -14.96 4.13
N ILE A 220 -9.84 -14.58 5.36
CA ILE A 220 -9.33 -15.23 6.58
C ILE A 220 -9.75 -16.70 6.61
N GLU A 221 -11.00 -17.02 6.27
CA GLU A 221 -11.49 -18.39 6.20
C GLU A 221 -10.70 -19.22 5.17
N ALA A 222 -10.51 -18.67 3.96
CA ALA A 222 -9.71 -19.32 2.93
C ALA A 222 -8.23 -19.48 3.33
N ALA A 223 -7.67 -18.52 4.06
CA ALA A 223 -6.29 -18.56 4.54
C ALA A 223 -6.08 -19.65 5.60
N ARG A 224 -7.05 -19.84 6.52
CA ARG A 224 -7.02 -20.89 7.56
C ARG A 224 -7.11 -22.31 7.01
N GLN A 225 -7.77 -22.49 5.86
CA GLN A 225 -7.91 -23.81 5.22
C GLN A 225 -6.66 -24.24 4.45
N LYS A 226 -5.78 -23.30 4.12
CA LYS A 226 -4.48 -23.59 3.50
C LYS A 226 -3.48 -23.80 4.63
N GLU A 227 -2.71 -24.90 4.59
CA GLU A 227 -1.45 -24.97 5.35
C GLU A 227 -0.52 -23.90 4.77
N ARG A 228 -0.68 -22.67 5.27
CA ARG A 228 0.16 -21.56 4.89
C ARG A 228 1.46 -21.79 5.63
N GLU A 229 2.52 -22.17 4.92
CA GLU A 229 3.83 -21.70 5.31
C GLU A 229 3.69 -20.18 5.35
N LEU A 230 3.57 -19.63 6.56
CA LEU A 230 3.68 -18.19 6.74
C LEU A 230 4.96 -17.83 5.97
N ASP A 231 4.84 -16.95 4.99
CA ASP A 231 5.97 -16.53 4.16
C ASP A 231 6.80 -15.55 5.01
N ILE A 232 7.37 -16.11 6.09
CA ILE A 232 8.01 -15.49 7.26
C ILE A 232 9.31 -14.81 6.83
N VAL A 233 9.88 -15.26 5.73
CA VAL A 233 11.20 -14.86 5.28
C VAL A 233 11.04 -13.75 4.27
N HIS A 234 11.42 -12.54 4.68
CA HIS A 234 11.65 -11.40 3.79
C HIS A 234 12.58 -11.84 2.63
N ARG A 235 12.10 -11.72 1.39
CA ARG A 235 12.81 -12.08 0.15
C ARG A 235 12.73 -10.96 -0.89
N GLU A 236 12.47 -9.75 -0.43
CA GLU A 236 12.44 -8.57 -1.28
C GLU A 236 13.81 -8.41 -1.94
N TRP A 237 13.77 -8.18 -3.26
CA TRP A 237 14.96 -7.99 -4.11
C TRP A 237 14.86 -6.68 -4.91
N MET A 238 13.86 -5.84 -4.59
CA MET A 238 13.61 -4.58 -5.26
C MET A 238 13.33 -3.46 -4.26
N ILE A 239 13.87 -2.28 -4.56
CA ILE A 239 13.53 -1.02 -3.90
C ILE A 239 12.74 -0.19 -4.92
N CYS A 240 11.46 0.04 -4.62
CA CYS A 240 10.57 0.83 -5.46
C CYS A 240 10.35 2.20 -4.86
N ILE A 241 10.50 3.27 -5.65
CA ILE A 241 10.40 4.65 -5.13
C ILE A 241 9.40 5.44 -5.96
N GLY A 242 8.52 6.17 -5.26
CA GLY A 242 7.47 6.96 -5.88
C GLY A 242 6.10 6.30 -5.71
N ARG A 243 5.34 6.18 -6.80
CA ARG A 243 3.94 5.74 -6.80
C ARG A 243 3.63 4.92 -8.05
N GLY A 244 2.45 4.30 -8.11
CA GLY A 244 2.01 3.56 -9.30
C GLY A 244 2.42 2.09 -9.34
N PHE A 245 2.75 1.51 -8.18
CA PHE A 245 3.14 0.11 -8.04
C PHE A 245 1.95 -0.80 -7.75
N ASP A 246 0.76 -0.49 -8.26
CA ASP A 246 -0.46 -1.28 -8.03
C ASP A 246 -0.39 -2.66 -8.69
N PHE A 247 0.54 -2.90 -9.61
CA PHE A 247 0.81 -4.24 -10.12
C PHE A 247 1.63 -5.09 -9.14
N LEU A 248 2.37 -4.48 -8.20
CA LEU A 248 3.18 -5.16 -7.18
C LEU A 248 2.36 -5.51 -5.92
N HIS A 249 1.31 -6.30 -6.12
CA HIS A 249 0.48 -6.87 -5.06
C HIS A 249 0.99 -8.23 -4.55
N MET A 250 2.28 -8.52 -4.71
CA MET A 250 2.88 -9.79 -4.29
C MET A 250 3.73 -9.58 -3.02
N PRO A 251 3.51 -10.37 -1.95
CA PRO A 251 4.32 -10.27 -0.74
C PRO A 251 5.78 -10.64 -1.05
N ASN A 252 6.71 -10.12 -0.23
CA ASN A 252 8.14 -10.48 -0.27
C ASN A 252 8.86 -10.22 -1.61
N ILE A 253 8.33 -9.34 -2.46
CA ILE A 253 8.92 -9.02 -3.78
C ILE A 253 9.64 -7.66 -3.76
N ALA A 254 9.01 -6.62 -3.21
CA ALA A 254 9.51 -5.24 -3.26
C ALA A 254 9.26 -4.47 -1.95
N LEU A 255 10.20 -3.59 -1.63
CA LEU A 255 10.05 -2.54 -0.62
C LEU A 255 9.62 -1.25 -1.33
N ILE A 256 8.39 -0.78 -1.09
CA ILE A 256 7.80 0.35 -1.83
C ILE A 256 7.78 1.62 -0.97
N ILE A 257 8.64 2.58 -1.28
CA ILE A 257 8.82 3.84 -0.58
C ILE A 257 8.05 4.96 -1.32
N GLY A 258 6.99 5.47 -0.69
CA GLY A 258 6.30 6.67 -1.16
C GLY A 258 7.05 7.95 -0.81
N PRO A 259 6.90 9.03 -1.59
CA PRO A 259 7.61 10.29 -1.37
C PRO A 259 7.00 11.14 -0.24
N TYR A 260 6.55 10.52 0.85
CA TYR A 260 5.71 11.15 1.89
C TYR A 260 6.45 11.45 3.19
N SER A 261 7.76 11.17 3.25
CA SER A 261 8.62 11.50 4.38
C SER A 261 9.34 12.83 4.17
N PRO A 262 9.57 13.63 5.24
CA PRO A 262 10.45 14.80 5.19
C PRO A 262 11.91 14.44 4.84
N SER A 263 12.34 13.22 5.18
CA SER A 263 13.62 12.67 4.76
C SER A 263 13.39 11.34 4.04
N LEU A 264 13.63 11.33 2.73
CA LEU A 264 13.58 10.09 1.94
C LEU A 264 14.84 9.23 2.12
N ALA A 265 15.93 9.78 2.63
CA ALA A 265 17.18 9.05 2.85
C ALA A 265 17.01 7.88 3.83
N ASP A 266 16.39 8.12 5.00
CA ASP A 266 16.22 7.09 6.03
C ASP A 266 15.46 5.83 5.54
N PRO A 267 14.28 5.92 4.91
CA PRO A 267 13.61 4.73 4.37
C PRO A 267 14.41 4.07 3.24
N ILE A 268 15.17 4.83 2.44
CA ILE A 268 16.03 4.26 1.39
C ILE A 268 17.18 3.46 2.01
N HIS A 269 17.85 4.00 3.04
CA HIS A 269 18.92 3.29 3.74
C HIS A 269 18.43 2.02 4.43
N LYS A 270 17.27 2.08 5.09
CA LYS A 270 16.64 0.89 5.69
C LYS A 270 16.30 -0.16 4.64
N ALA A 271 15.75 0.25 3.49
CA ALA A 271 15.46 -0.68 2.41
C ALA A 271 16.74 -1.32 1.85
N ALA A 272 17.81 -0.55 1.63
CA ALA A 272 19.10 -1.06 1.20
C ALA A 272 19.66 -2.09 2.19
N GLY A 273 19.61 -1.80 3.51
CA GLY A 273 20.03 -2.74 4.55
C GLY A 273 19.22 -4.05 4.55
N ILE A 274 17.91 -4.00 4.28
CA ILE A 274 17.08 -5.20 4.15
C ILE A 274 17.52 -6.05 2.94
N ILE A 275 17.75 -5.43 1.79
CA ILE A 275 18.24 -6.14 0.59
C ILE A 275 19.60 -6.80 0.87
N GLU A 276 20.55 -6.06 1.45
CA GLU A 276 21.88 -6.57 1.79
C GLU A 276 21.79 -7.75 2.79
N SER A 277 20.97 -7.63 3.83
CA SER A 277 20.74 -8.71 4.79
C SER A 277 20.13 -9.95 4.13
N ASN A 278 19.21 -9.77 3.18
CA ASN A 278 18.61 -10.87 2.43
C ASN A 278 19.65 -11.61 1.56
N MET A 279 20.56 -10.89 0.90
CA MET A 279 21.66 -11.49 0.14
C MET A 279 22.64 -12.25 1.05
N GLN A 280 23.08 -11.63 2.15
CA GLN A 280 24.01 -12.25 3.11
C GLN A 280 23.45 -13.51 3.76
N ALA A 281 22.14 -13.54 4.02
CA ALA A 281 21.44 -14.70 4.56
C ALA A 281 21.10 -15.77 3.50
N GLY A 282 21.44 -15.55 2.23
CA GLY A 282 21.12 -16.47 1.13
C GLY A 282 19.63 -16.58 0.83
N ARG A 283 18.82 -15.60 1.25
CA ARG A 283 17.36 -15.57 1.01
C ARG A 283 17.02 -15.16 -0.43
N ILE A 284 17.90 -14.37 -1.04
CA ILE A 284 17.90 -14.03 -2.46
C ILE A 284 19.32 -14.25 -3.02
N PRO A 285 19.47 -14.50 -4.34
CA PRO A 285 20.78 -14.61 -4.96
C PRO A 285 21.61 -13.33 -4.81
N ASP A 286 22.93 -13.50 -4.67
CA ASP A 286 23.89 -12.40 -4.58
C ASP A 286 24.34 -11.90 -5.97
N ASP A 287 23.38 -11.76 -6.89
CA ASP A 287 23.59 -11.38 -8.29
C ASP A 287 23.01 -10.00 -8.63
N GLY A 288 22.47 -9.29 -7.63
CA GLY A 288 21.98 -7.92 -7.75
C GLY A 288 20.55 -7.72 -7.32
N PHE A 289 20.14 -6.45 -7.37
CA PHE A 289 18.81 -6.00 -6.98
C PHE A 289 18.36 -4.86 -7.91
N LEU A 290 17.05 -4.61 -7.95
CA LEU A 290 16.48 -3.53 -8.76
C LEU A 290 16.15 -2.31 -7.88
N LEU A 291 16.70 -1.15 -8.24
CA LEU A 291 16.16 0.15 -7.86
C LEU A 291 15.23 0.64 -8.97
N PHE A 292 13.94 0.78 -8.65
CA PHE A 292 12.92 1.15 -9.63
C PHE A 292 12.11 2.37 -9.20
N ALA A 293 12.19 3.46 -9.97
CA ALA A 293 11.38 4.64 -9.74
C ALA A 293 10.16 4.68 -10.66
N SER A 294 8.99 5.02 -10.12
CA SER A 294 7.79 5.24 -10.91
C SER A 294 6.97 6.41 -10.40
N VAL A 295 6.42 7.20 -11.33
CA VAL A 295 5.53 8.32 -11.01
C VAL A 295 4.31 8.26 -11.94
N PRO A 296 3.09 8.24 -11.38
CA PRO A 296 1.89 8.26 -12.19
C PRO A 296 1.59 9.65 -12.74
N PHE A 297 0.96 9.69 -13.91
CA PHE A 297 0.34 10.87 -14.50
C PHE A 297 -1.11 10.56 -14.87
N GLN A 298 -1.97 11.58 -14.84
CA GLN A 298 -3.35 11.51 -15.29
C GLN A 298 -3.49 12.06 -16.71
N ASP A 299 -2.82 13.18 -17.00
CA ASP A 299 -2.99 13.86 -18.29
C ASP A 299 -1.71 13.82 -19.13
N VAL A 300 -1.89 13.61 -20.43
CA VAL A 300 -0.79 13.76 -21.40
C VAL A 300 -0.38 15.24 -21.50
N GLY A 301 0.88 15.49 -21.88
CA GLY A 301 1.44 16.85 -21.94
C GLY A 301 2.18 17.22 -20.65
N VAL A 302 1.76 18.29 -19.96
CA VAL A 302 2.51 18.87 -18.83
C VAL A 302 2.62 17.90 -17.66
N ASP A 303 1.54 17.19 -17.31
CA ASP A 303 1.57 16.26 -16.17
C ASP A 303 2.47 15.05 -16.46
N GLN A 304 2.34 14.43 -17.64
CA GLN A 304 3.27 13.37 -18.07
C GLN A 304 4.72 13.83 -18.10
N ALA A 305 5.02 15.02 -18.63
CA ALA A 305 6.39 15.55 -18.66
C ALA A 305 6.96 15.76 -17.25
N ARG A 306 6.15 16.29 -16.32
CA ARG A 306 6.50 16.42 -14.91
C ARG A 306 6.71 15.06 -14.24
N ALA A 307 5.87 14.07 -14.55
CA ALA A 307 6.01 12.71 -14.03
C ALA A 307 7.34 12.07 -14.47
N LYS A 308 7.74 12.27 -15.74
CA LYS A 308 9.03 11.81 -16.27
C LYS A 308 10.20 12.42 -15.50
N MET A 309 10.21 13.75 -15.36
CA MET A 309 11.23 14.47 -14.61
C MET A 309 11.31 14.00 -13.15
N LYS A 310 10.15 13.87 -12.48
CA LYS A 310 10.09 13.42 -11.08
C LYS A 310 10.58 11.98 -10.92
N SER A 311 10.26 11.10 -11.86
CA SER A 311 10.69 9.70 -11.83
C SER A 311 12.21 9.58 -11.93
N ASN A 312 12.83 10.29 -12.88
CA ASN A 312 14.29 10.33 -13.01
C ASN A 312 14.96 10.92 -11.76
N PHE A 313 14.45 12.05 -11.26
CA PHE A 313 14.98 12.65 -10.03
C PHE A 313 14.94 11.69 -8.84
N LEU A 314 13.81 11.03 -8.59
CA LEU A 314 13.68 10.07 -7.49
C LEU A 314 14.64 8.89 -7.64
N CYS A 315 14.82 8.41 -8.87
CA CYS A 315 15.73 7.32 -9.19
C CYS A 315 17.19 7.70 -8.90
N GLU A 316 17.64 8.84 -9.42
CA GLU A 316 19.00 9.36 -9.22
C GLU A 316 19.29 9.68 -7.75
N PHE A 317 18.34 10.33 -7.08
CA PHE A 317 18.44 10.65 -5.66
C PHE A 317 18.65 9.38 -4.85
N ALA A 318 17.81 8.37 -5.04
CA ALA A 318 17.92 7.13 -4.29
C ALA A 318 19.18 6.33 -4.62
N ALA A 319 19.57 6.26 -5.88
CA ALA A 319 20.81 5.62 -6.28
C ALA A 319 22.01 6.29 -5.58
N LYS A 320 21.99 7.62 -5.43
CA LYS A 320 23.01 8.37 -4.69
C LYS A 320 23.02 8.03 -3.21
N GLU A 321 21.86 8.03 -2.53
CA GLU A 321 21.78 7.68 -1.11
C GLU A 321 22.30 6.25 -0.86
N ILE A 322 21.93 5.28 -1.71
CA ILE A 322 22.42 3.88 -1.60
C ILE A 322 23.94 3.79 -1.82
N ARG A 323 24.50 4.51 -2.80
CA ARG A 323 25.96 4.55 -3.01
C ARG A 323 26.70 5.11 -1.80
N GLN A 324 26.07 6.01 -1.04
CA GLN A 324 26.67 6.59 0.16
C GLN A 324 26.55 5.66 1.36
N SER A 325 25.39 5.02 1.57
CA SER A 325 25.15 4.16 2.74
C SER A 325 25.69 2.75 2.59
N ASN A 326 25.59 2.14 1.40
CA ASN A 326 25.97 0.75 1.11
C ASN A 326 26.75 0.65 -0.21
N PRO A 327 28.01 1.10 -0.28
CA PRO A 327 28.76 1.17 -1.53
C PRO A 327 28.90 -0.18 -2.26
N GLN A 328 29.14 -1.27 -1.52
CA GLN A 328 29.30 -2.61 -2.10
C GLN A 328 27.99 -3.15 -2.67
N LEU A 329 26.87 -2.90 -2.00
CA LEU A 329 25.55 -3.24 -2.52
C LEU A 329 25.26 -2.45 -3.81
N ALA A 330 25.62 -1.16 -3.84
CA ALA A 330 25.39 -0.28 -4.97
C ALA A 330 26.09 -0.72 -6.26
N GLU A 331 27.19 -1.47 -6.18
CA GLU A 331 27.87 -2.07 -7.34
C GLU A 331 27.00 -3.12 -8.05
N LYS A 332 26.03 -3.72 -7.34
CA LYS A 332 25.11 -4.74 -7.86
C LYS A 332 23.72 -4.17 -8.19
N MET A 333 23.59 -2.85 -8.18
CA MET A 333 22.31 -2.15 -8.36
C MET A 333 21.96 -2.01 -9.84
N HIS A 334 20.81 -2.56 -10.24
CA HIS A 334 20.19 -2.29 -11.52
C HIS A 334 19.21 -1.13 -11.36
N VAL A 335 19.31 -0.12 -12.22
CA VAL A 335 18.51 1.11 -12.10
C VAL A 335 17.52 1.17 -13.25
N LYS A 336 16.25 1.46 -12.93
CA LYS A 336 15.19 1.71 -13.92
C LYS A 336 14.30 2.86 -13.44
N SER A 337 13.81 3.67 -14.37
CA SER A 337 12.76 4.66 -14.12
C SER A 337 11.61 4.46 -15.11
N ALA A 338 10.40 4.83 -14.69
CA ALA A 338 9.20 4.71 -15.50
C ALA A 338 8.18 5.80 -15.16
N VAL A 339 7.20 5.99 -16.03
CA VAL A 339 5.95 6.68 -15.72
C VAL A 339 4.77 5.72 -15.87
N LEU A 340 3.72 5.92 -15.07
CA LEU A 340 2.50 5.13 -15.12
C LEU A 340 1.33 5.99 -15.57
N ASN A 341 0.62 5.59 -16.61
CA ASN A 341 -0.68 6.19 -16.93
C ASN A 341 -1.72 5.77 -15.89
N TRP A 342 -2.34 6.73 -15.20
CA TRP A 342 -3.26 6.43 -14.10
C TRP A 342 -4.60 5.83 -14.56
N GLN A 343 -5.02 6.03 -15.79
CA GLN A 343 -6.29 5.53 -16.29
C GLN A 343 -6.17 4.09 -16.78
N SER A 344 -5.08 3.77 -17.47
CA SER A 344 -4.85 2.43 -18.04
C SER A 344 -3.96 1.52 -17.20
N ARG A 345 -3.24 2.08 -16.22
CA ARG A 345 -2.13 1.42 -15.49
C ARG A 345 -0.99 1.00 -16.43
N ALA A 346 -0.90 1.58 -17.62
CA ALA A 346 0.19 1.30 -18.55
C ALA A 346 1.49 1.90 -18.03
N LEU A 347 2.54 1.08 -18.01
CA LEU A 347 3.87 1.46 -17.57
C LEU A 347 4.75 1.77 -18.79
N GLU A 348 5.30 2.98 -18.84
CA GLU A 348 6.27 3.41 -19.87
C GLU A 348 7.64 3.49 -19.21
N ILE A 349 8.56 2.59 -19.58
CA ILE A 349 9.95 2.62 -19.11
C ILE A 349 10.65 3.80 -19.78
N LEU A 350 11.32 4.62 -18.97
CA LEU A 350 12.15 5.70 -19.46
C LEU A 350 13.52 5.09 -19.76
N ASN A 351 13.94 5.17 -21.02
CA ASN A 351 15.28 4.74 -21.39
C ASN A 351 16.30 5.71 -20.79
N GLU A 352 17.44 5.17 -20.37
CA GLU A 352 18.63 5.97 -20.07
C GLU A 352 19.05 6.66 -21.38
N GLU A 353 18.76 7.96 -21.52
CA GLU A 353 19.57 8.77 -22.42
C GLU A 353 20.97 8.81 -21.80
N HIS A 354 21.90 8.18 -22.51
CA HIS A 354 23.29 7.89 -22.12
C HIS A 354 24.07 9.09 -21.56
#